data_AF-A0A1Q3GVJ2-F1
#
_entry.id   AF-A0A1Q3GVJ2-F1
#
_cell.length_a   1.000
_cell.length_b   1.000
_cell.length_c   1.000
_cell.angle_alpha   90.00
_cell.angle_beta   90.00
_cell.angle_gamma   90.00
#
_symmetry.space_group_name_H-M   'P 1'
#
loop_
_entity.id
_entity.type
_entity.pdbx_description
1 polymer ?
#
loop_
_entity_poly.entity_id
_entity_poly.type
_entity_poly.pdbx_seq_one_letter_code
_entity_poly.pdbx_strand_id
1 'polypeptide(L)'
;MKRNFWATFVLTLLLACGQLQAQTLKIDAYTKCQVALIEKSEIGKDPYGWWSIWHKKKKNNDYKSTPCTFKGLAPGIYTVVVYNPAASAGNDKSDGVILKEIVVGKKFNLKAYYEKSDFKDWNCLSCPWLYIYNGQCFKKQTEVLKDVVGRANKTTTSFIIDPKTIIDGQLRIKIQEEKDEITHLDQLQVRINGKVYLPNKQGELLNQNDDQYLKLKKGESIEVSFNLPKNLQASDKIVLESTGFYIPDAQFLEAVYQKYLMTDK
;
A
#
# COMPACT_ATOMS: atom_id res chain seq x y z
N MET A 1 -44.27 -38.43 38.71
CA MET A 1 -44.03 -37.13 38.04
C MET A 1 -42.52 -36.86 37.91
N LYS A 2 -41.81 -37.44 36.93
CA LYS A 2 -40.39 -37.12 36.63
C LYS A 2 -40.01 -37.56 35.20
N ARG A 3 -40.73 -37.10 34.17
CA ARG A 3 -40.44 -37.54 32.78
C ARG A 3 -40.52 -36.49 31.67
N ASN A 4 -40.84 -35.23 31.98
CA ASN A 4 -41.01 -34.19 30.95
C ASN A 4 -39.97 -33.06 30.97
N PHE A 5 -38.95 -33.11 31.84
CA PHE A 5 -37.98 -32.01 31.95
C PHE A 5 -36.78 -32.13 30.99
N TRP A 6 -36.45 -33.35 30.53
CA TRP A 6 -35.33 -33.59 29.61
C TRP A 6 -35.68 -33.33 28.14
N ALA A 7 -36.95 -33.47 27.74
CA ALA A 7 -37.37 -33.25 26.35
C ALA A 7 -37.33 -31.76 25.97
N THR A 8 -37.63 -30.86 26.90
CA THR A 8 -37.65 -29.41 26.64
C THR A 8 -36.25 -28.81 26.53
N PHE A 9 -35.27 -29.30 27.32
CA PHE A 9 -33.89 -28.79 27.31
C PHE A 9 -33.11 -29.22 26.05
N VAL A 10 -33.41 -30.40 25.51
CA VAL A 10 -32.84 -30.86 24.23
C VAL A 10 -33.44 -30.08 23.05
N LEU A 11 -34.70 -29.67 23.13
CA LEU A 11 -35.35 -28.88 22.07
C LEU A 11 -34.88 -27.41 22.04
N THR A 12 -34.58 -26.79 23.19
CA THR A 12 -33.97 -25.45 23.23
C THR A 12 -32.50 -25.43 22.84
N LEU A 13 -31.72 -26.50 23.08
CA LEU A 13 -30.36 -26.61 22.52
C LEU A 13 -30.38 -26.81 20.99
N LEU A 14 -31.35 -27.56 20.47
CA LEU A 14 -31.48 -27.77 19.02
C LEU A 14 -32.01 -26.52 18.27
N LEU A 15 -32.76 -25.64 18.93
CA LEU A 15 -33.21 -24.36 18.36
C LEU A 15 -32.20 -23.22 18.54
N ALA A 16 -31.29 -23.30 19.52
CA ALA A 16 -30.09 -22.45 19.57
C ALA A 16 -29.00 -22.91 18.57
N CYS A 17 -29.04 -24.18 18.16
CA CYS A 17 -28.41 -24.72 16.95
C CYS A 17 -29.29 -24.48 15.70
N GLY A 18 -30.17 -23.49 15.71
CA GLY A 18 -30.73 -22.90 14.50
C GLY A 18 -29.54 -22.49 13.64
N GLN A 19 -29.26 -23.36 12.65
CA GLN A 19 -28.07 -23.35 11.82
C GLN A 19 -27.64 -21.91 11.57
N LEU A 20 -26.57 -21.48 12.25
CA LEU A 20 -25.72 -20.40 11.74
C LEU A 20 -25.36 -20.91 10.35
N GLN A 21 -26.16 -20.55 9.35
CA GLN A 21 -25.88 -20.89 7.97
C GLN A 21 -24.49 -20.32 7.77
N ALA A 22 -23.51 -21.22 7.66
CA ALA A 22 -22.12 -20.82 7.54
C ALA A 22 -22.08 -19.81 6.41
N GLN A 23 -21.77 -18.56 6.73
CA GLN A 23 -21.82 -17.48 5.76
C GLN A 23 -20.77 -17.82 4.71
N THR A 24 -21.19 -17.83 3.45
CA THR A 24 -20.31 -18.23 2.35
C THR A 24 -20.16 -17.10 1.37
N LEU A 25 -18.92 -16.85 0.97
CA LEU A 25 -18.60 -16.00 -0.16
C LEU A 25 -17.96 -16.88 -1.22
N LYS A 26 -18.57 -16.93 -2.40
CA LYS A 26 -18.02 -17.63 -3.56
C LYS A 26 -17.48 -16.59 -4.51
N ILE A 27 -16.22 -16.75 -4.91
CA ILE A 27 -15.58 -15.84 -5.86
C ILE A 27 -15.09 -16.66 -7.02
N ASP A 28 -15.53 -16.25 -8.20
CA ASP A 28 -15.10 -16.79 -9.47
C ASP A 28 -14.40 -15.68 -10.26
N ALA A 29 -13.56 -16.07 -11.20
CA ALA A 29 -12.91 -15.13 -12.09
C ALA A 29 -12.56 -15.82 -13.40
N TYR A 30 -12.79 -15.13 -14.51
CA TYR A 30 -12.41 -15.64 -15.83
C TYR A 30 -10.89 -15.75 -15.98
N THR A 31 -10.14 -14.92 -15.25
CA THR A 31 -8.69 -15.02 -15.12
C THR A 31 -8.34 -15.53 -13.74
N LYS A 32 -7.42 -16.50 -13.67
CA LYS A 32 -6.93 -17.03 -12.39
C LYS A 32 -6.29 -15.90 -11.57
N CYS A 33 -6.87 -15.62 -10.41
CA CYS A 33 -6.39 -14.62 -9.46
C CYS A 33 -6.34 -15.22 -8.05
N GLN A 34 -5.76 -14.47 -7.12
CA GLN A 34 -5.69 -14.74 -5.69
C GLN A 34 -6.65 -13.81 -4.98
N VAL A 35 -7.31 -14.29 -3.92
CA VAL A 35 -8.26 -13.50 -3.17
C VAL A 35 -7.96 -13.59 -1.68
N ALA A 36 -7.85 -12.45 -1.02
CA ALA A 36 -7.86 -12.34 0.43
C ALA A 36 -9.11 -11.62 0.91
N LEU A 37 -9.55 -11.99 2.12
CA LEU A 37 -10.53 -11.24 2.87
C LEU A 37 -9.86 -10.58 4.06
N ILE A 38 -10.19 -9.31 4.26
CA ILE A 38 -9.72 -8.51 5.38
C ILE A 38 -10.96 -7.96 6.08
N GLU A 39 -11.19 -8.35 7.32
CA GLU A 39 -12.29 -7.81 8.11
C GLU A 39 -12.02 -6.34 8.46
N LYS A 40 -13.05 -5.48 8.47
CA LYS A 40 -12.90 -4.06 8.77
C LYS A 40 -12.31 -3.82 10.16
N SER A 41 -12.58 -4.73 11.11
CA SER A 41 -12.01 -4.73 12.45
C SER A 41 -10.49 -4.94 12.44
N GLU A 42 -9.94 -5.69 11.48
CA GLU A 42 -8.49 -5.88 11.30
C GLU A 42 -7.81 -4.59 10.82
N ILE A 43 -8.50 -3.80 9.98
CA ILE A 43 -8.00 -2.53 9.41
C ILE A 43 -7.94 -1.42 10.48
N GLY A 44 -8.89 -1.41 11.40
CA GLY A 44 -9.00 -0.38 12.43
C GLY A 44 -9.40 0.99 11.85
N LYS A 45 -8.75 2.05 12.32
CA LYS A 45 -9.02 3.45 11.90
C LYS A 45 -8.10 3.95 10.79
N ASP A 46 -7.13 3.13 10.35
CA ASP A 46 -6.21 3.52 9.28
C ASP A 46 -6.93 3.39 7.93
N PRO A 47 -7.18 4.49 7.19
CA PRO A 47 -7.85 4.44 5.90
C PRO A 47 -7.15 3.50 4.89
N TYR A 48 -5.88 3.16 5.11
CA TYR A 48 -5.08 2.27 4.26
C TYR A 48 -4.53 1.05 4.99
N GLY A 49 -5.01 0.75 6.19
CA GLY A 49 -4.53 -0.40 6.97
C GLY A 49 -4.69 -1.74 6.25
N TRP A 50 -5.63 -1.82 5.30
CA TRP A 50 -5.84 -2.99 4.46
C TRP A 50 -4.60 -3.34 3.61
N TRP A 51 -3.77 -2.37 3.20
CA TRP A 51 -2.58 -2.63 2.37
C TRP A 51 -1.52 -3.39 3.16
N SER A 52 -1.22 -2.94 4.38
CA SER A 52 -0.30 -3.62 5.30
C SER A 52 -0.77 -5.03 5.60
N ILE A 53 -2.08 -5.20 5.83
CA ILE A 53 -2.67 -6.51 6.09
C ILE A 53 -2.58 -7.40 4.83
N TRP A 54 -2.87 -6.86 3.65
CA TRP A 54 -2.74 -7.59 2.39
C TRP A 54 -1.30 -8.07 2.17
N HIS A 55 -0.29 -7.21 2.32
CA HIS A 55 1.11 -7.62 2.17
C HIS A 55 1.52 -8.70 3.19
N LYS A 56 1.06 -8.57 4.43
CA LYS A 56 1.26 -9.60 5.45
C LYS A 56 0.62 -10.92 5.04
N LYS A 57 -0.62 -10.89 4.56
CA LYS A 57 -1.34 -12.08 4.06
C LYS A 57 -0.64 -12.67 2.83
N LYS A 58 -0.22 -11.84 1.87
CA LYS A 58 0.54 -12.25 0.67
C LYS A 58 1.83 -12.97 1.05
N LYS A 59 2.63 -12.39 1.96
CA LYS A 59 3.88 -13.01 2.46
C LYS A 59 3.63 -14.37 3.12
N ASN A 60 2.50 -14.50 3.82
CA ASN A 60 2.13 -15.72 4.53
C ASN A 60 1.31 -16.71 3.67
N ASN A 61 1.06 -16.40 2.40
CA ASN A 61 0.14 -17.13 1.53
C ASN A 61 -1.28 -17.30 2.09
N ASP A 62 -1.76 -16.33 2.89
CA ASP A 62 -3.13 -16.28 3.43
C ASP A 62 -4.10 -15.67 2.40
N TYR A 63 -4.27 -16.39 1.28
CA TYR A 63 -5.19 -16.06 0.20
C TYR A 63 -5.65 -17.34 -0.50
N LYS A 64 -6.68 -17.24 -1.35
CA LYS A 64 -7.21 -18.37 -2.13
C LYS A 64 -7.19 -18.09 -3.62
N SER A 65 -6.77 -19.06 -4.43
CA SER A 65 -6.86 -18.95 -5.88
C SER A 65 -8.30 -19.15 -6.38
N THR A 66 -8.75 -18.34 -7.33
CA THR A 66 -10.06 -18.51 -7.98
C THR A 66 -10.11 -19.75 -8.88
N PRO A 67 -11.29 -20.41 -8.99
CA PRO A 67 -12.50 -20.16 -8.20
C PRO A 67 -12.32 -20.58 -6.73
N CYS A 68 -12.81 -19.78 -5.79
CA CYS A 68 -12.66 -20.05 -4.37
C CYS A 68 -13.96 -19.85 -3.58
N THR A 69 -13.98 -20.42 -2.37
CA THR A 69 -15.06 -20.24 -1.41
C THR A 69 -14.50 -19.96 -0.03
N PHE A 70 -14.95 -18.87 0.58
CA PHE A 70 -14.79 -18.59 2.00
C PHE A 70 -16.02 -19.09 2.73
N LYS A 71 -15.83 -19.81 3.83
CA LYS A 71 -16.90 -20.43 4.63
C LYS A 71 -16.72 -20.02 6.09
N GLY A 72 -17.83 -19.97 6.83
CA GLY A 72 -17.79 -19.68 8.26
C GLY A 72 -17.38 -18.24 8.55
N LEU A 73 -17.72 -17.31 7.64
CA LEU A 73 -17.50 -15.89 7.89
C LEU A 73 -18.38 -15.43 9.06
N ALA A 74 -17.85 -14.55 9.89
CA ALA A 74 -18.64 -13.87 10.92
C ALA A 74 -19.44 -12.74 10.26
N PRO A 75 -20.62 -12.38 10.81
CA PRO A 75 -21.29 -11.17 10.36
C PRO A 75 -20.38 -9.95 10.58
N GLY A 76 -20.21 -9.13 9.54
CA GLY A 76 -19.27 -8.02 9.58
C GLY A 76 -19.07 -7.35 8.22
N ILE A 77 -18.18 -6.37 8.19
CA ILE A 77 -17.76 -5.68 6.97
C ILE A 77 -16.40 -6.25 6.57
N TYR A 78 -16.26 -6.65 5.30
CA TYR A 78 -15.02 -7.21 4.77
C TYR A 78 -14.57 -6.43 3.54
N THR A 79 -13.27 -6.21 3.42
CA THR A 79 -12.60 -5.81 2.17
C THR A 79 -12.13 -7.07 1.45
N VAL A 80 -12.67 -7.31 0.26
CA VAL A 80 -12.21 -8.33 -0.67
C VAL A 80 -11.05 -7.75 -1.46
N VAL A 81 -9.86 -8.36 -1.34
CA VAL A 81 -8.66 -8.00 -2.10
C VAL A 81 -8.42 -9.07 -3.16
N VAL A 82 -8.59 -8.72 -4.43
CA VAL A 82 -8.37 -9.64 -5.57
C VAL A 82 -7.08 -9.27 -6.27
N TYR A 83 -6.13 -10.18 -6.29
CA TYR A 83 -4.78 -10.01 -6.82
C TYR A 83 -4.56 -10.93 -8.04
N ASN A 84 -4.20 -10.38 -9.19
CA ASN A 84 -3.81 -11.20 -10.34
C ASN A 84 -2.27 -11.26 -10.51
N PRO A 85 -1.60 -12.38 -10.16
CA PRO A 85 -0.14 -12.51 -10.31
C PRO A 85 0.32 -12.58 -11.78
N ALA A 86 -0.60 -12.86 -12.71
CA ALA A 86 -0.35 -12.97 -14.14
C ALA A 86 -0.82 -11.73 -14.92
N ALA A 87 -1.33 -10.69 -14.22
CA ALA A 87 -1.48 -9.39 -14.85
C ALA A 87 -0.10 -8.98 -15.36
N SER A 88 0.00 -8.75 -16.68
CA SER A 88 1.26 -8.50 -17.35
C SER A 88 1.94 -7.32 -16.68
N ALA A 89 3.07 -7.60 -16.02
CA ALA A 89 3.98 -6.56 -15.58
C ALA A 89 4.18 -5.61 -16.77
N GLY A 90 3.88 -4.33 -16.60
CA GLY A 90 4.56 -3.32 -17.40
C GLY A 90 6.07 -3.46 -17.22
N ASN A 91 6.85 -2.51 -17.76
CA ASN A 91 8.30 -2.49 -17.54
C ASN A 91 8.69 -2.54 -16.05
N ASP A 92 7.76 -2.23 -15.15
CA ASP A 92 7.85 -2.44 -13.72
C ASP A 92 6.82 -3.49 -13.24
N LYS A 93 7.25 -4.39 -12.35
CA LYS A 93 6.55 -5.61 -11.95
C LYS A 93 5.46 -5.35 -10.89
N SER A 94 4.26 -4.88 -11.24
CA SER A 94 3.15 -4.75 -10.25
C SER A 94 2.11 -5.86 -10.25
N ASP A 95 1.49 -5.99 -9.09
CA ASP A 95 0.27 -6.72 -8.80
C ASP A 95 -0.98 -5.94 -9.22
N GLY A 96 -1.86 -6.48 -10.08
CA GLY A 96 -3.19 -5.88 -10.29
C GLY A 96 -4.11 -6.21 -9.12
N VAL A 97 -4.62 -5.19 -8.40
CA VAL A 97 -5.48 -5.36 -7.22
C VAL A 97 -6.88 -4.74 -7.43
N ILE A 98 -7.93 -5.49 -7.08
CA ILE A 98 -9.31 -4.99 -6.96
C ILE A 98 -9.72 -5.01 -5.49
N LEU A 99 -10.35 -3.94 -5.03
CA LEU A 99 -10.91 -3.82 -3.68
C LEU A 99 -12.43 -3.72 -3.77
N LYS A 100 -13.13 -4.58 -3.03
CA LYS A 100 -14.59 -4.48 -2.88
C LYS A 100 -14.95 -4.61 -1.41
N GLU A 101 -15.60 -3.60 -0.85
CA GLU A 101 -16.18 -3.70 0.49
C GLU A 101 -17.52 -4.44 0.41
N ILE A 102 -17.73 -5.43 1.28
CA ILE A 102 -18.95 -6.23 1.34
C ILE A 102 -19.46 -6.27 2.78
N VAL A 103 -20.78 -6.23 2.93
CA VAL A 103 -21.45 -6.42 4.23
C VAL A 103 -21.95 -7.85 4.31
N VAL A 104 -21.39 -8.62 5.24
CA VAL A 104 -21.77 -10.00 5.49
C VAL A 104 -22.79 -10.02 6.63
N GLY A 105 -24.04 -10.32 6.32
CA GLY A 105 -25.13 -10.43 7.29
C GLY A 105 -25.38 -11.87 7.75
N LYS A 106 -26.37 -12.07 8.63
CA LYS A 106 -26.76 -13.39 9.18
C LYS A 106 -27.09 -14.43 8.10
N LYS A 107 -27.59 -14.01 6.94
CA LYS A 107 -27.75 -14.83 5.73
C LYS A 107 -27.01 -14.12 4.60
N PHE A 108 -25.91 -14.71 4.15
CA PHE A 108 -25.08 -14.11 3.12
C PHE A 108 -24.57 -15.17 2.15
N ASN A 109 -24.82 -14.93 0.87
CA ASN A 109 -24.25 -15.65 -0.24
C ASN A 109 -24.00 -14.64 -1.35
N LEU A 110 -22.74 -14.42 -1.67
CA LEU A 110 -22.34 -13.55 -2.78
C LEU A 110 -21.55 -14.39 -3.78
N LYS A 111 -21.88 -14.20 -5.06
CA LYS A 111 -21.07 -14.62 -6.19
C LYS A 111 -20.48 -13.37 -6.82
N ALA A 112 -19.16 -13.27 -6.85
CA ALA A 112 -18.45 -12.21 -7.57
C ALA A 112 -17.73 -12.82 -8.76
N TYR A 113 -17.72 -12.11 -9.88
CA TYR A 113 -17.03 -12.46 -11.11
C TYR A 113 -16.08 -11.33 -11.49
N TYR A 114 -14.85 -11.67 -11.87
CA TYR A 114 -13.84 -10.70 -12.29
C TYR A 114 -13.24 -11.07 -13.64
N GLU A 115 -13.10 -10.08 -14.51
CA GLU A 115 -12.47 -10.14 -15.82
C GLU A 115 -11.08 -9.50 -15.79
N LYS A 116 -10.22 -9.82 -16.77
CA LYS A 116 -8.86 -9.27 -16.87
C LYS A 116 -8.87 -7.73 -16.89
N SER A 117 -9.86 -7.12 -17.55
CA SER A 117 -10.04 -5.67 -17.65
C SER A 117 -10.41 -5.00 -16.33
N ASP A 118 -10.91 -5.76 -15.35
CA ASP A 118 -11.26 -5.22 -14.04
C ASP A 118 -10.03 -4.95 -13.18
N PHE A 119 -8.96 -5.73 -13.42
CA PHE A 119 -7.66 -5.54 -12.79
C PHE A 119 -7.03 -4.27 -13.36
N LYS A 120 -6.90 -3.26 -12.50
CA LYS A 120 -6.09 -2.09 -12.78
C LYS A 120 -4.65 -2.39 -12.38
N ASP A 121 -3.72 -1.99 -13.23
CA ASP A 121 -2.31 -1.96 -12.87
C ASP A 121 -2.16 -1.05 -11.66
N TRP A 122 -1.88 -1.69 -10.52
CA TRP A 122 -1.60 -1.02 -9.26
C TRP A 122 -0.13 -0.54 -9.18
N ASN A 123 0.63 -0.70 -10.29
CA ASN A 123 1.93 -0.09 -10.61
C ASN A 123 1.98 1.43 -10.41
N CYS A 124 0.82 2.06 -10.25
CA CYS A 124 0.64 3.50 -10.30
C CYS A 124 0.50 4.16 -8.93
N LEU A 125 0.88 3.50 -7.83
CA LEU A 125 0.87 4.07 -6.48
C LEU A 125 2.28 3.99 -5.87
N SER A 126 3.22 4.79 -6.35
CA SER A 126 4.58 4.81 -5.81
C SER A 126 5.24 6.06 -6.36
N CYS A 127 4.86 7.17 -5.78
CA CYS A 127 5.58 8.41 -5.82
C CYS A 127 5.93 8.78 -4.37
N PRO A 128 7.05 9.48 -4.17
CA PRO A 128 7.58 10.46 -5.11
C PRO A 128 8.80 9.98 -5.93
N TRP A 129 9.04 10.65 -7.06
CA TRP A 129 10.22 10.44 -7.90
C TRP A 129 11.41 11.29 -7.45
N LEU A 130 12.58 10.67 -7.42
CA LEU A 130 13.87 11.32 -7.26
C LEU A 130 14.44 11.76 -8.61
N TYR A 131 14.89 13.00 -8.63
CA TYR A 131 15.66 13.60 -9.69
C TYR A 131 16.99 14.11 -9.14
N ILE A 132 18.06 13.98 -9.92
CA ILE A 132 19.39 14.50 -9.55
C ILE A 132 19.85 15.49 -10.62
N TYR A 133 20.39 16.63 -10.17
CA TYR A 133 20.96 17.64 -11.07
C TYR A 133 22.29 17.15 -11.64
N ASN A 134 22.46 17.20 -12.96
CA ASN A 134 23.66 16.73 -13.63
C ASN A 134 24.60 17.85 -14.10
N GLY A 135 24.39 19.09 -13.64
CA GLY A 135 25.13 20.27 -14.10
C GLY A 135 24.34 21.15 -15.08
N GLN A 136 23.31 20.59 -15.71
CA GLN A 136 22.46 21.31 -16.67
C GLN A 136 20.98 21.25 -16.30
N CYS A 137 20.48 20.07 -15.95
CA CYS A 137 19.08 19.84 -15.61
C CYS A 137 18.92 18.72 -14.59
N PHE A 138 17.71 18.63 -14.02
CA PHE A 138 17.32 17.52 -13.17
C PHE A 138 16.94 16.30 -14.01
N LYS A 139 17.68 15.19 -13.85
CA LYS A 139 17.39 13.92 -14.52
C LYS A 139 16.69 12.96 -13.57
N LYS A 140 15.58 12.38 -14.02
CA LYS A 140 14.81 11.35 -13.31
C LYS A 140 15.69 10.13 -13.04
N GLN A 141 15.65 9.61 -11.81
CA GLN A 141 16.48 8.48 -11.37
C GLN A 141 15.61 7.28 -11.01
N THR A 142 14.89 7.37 -9.89
CA THR A 142 14.12 6.27 -9.30
C THR A 142 12.97 6.83 -8.47
N GLU A 143 12.01 5.98 -8.11
CA GLU A 143 11.05 6.24 -7.04
C GLU A 143 11.80 6.18 -5.69
N VAL A 144 11.48 7.10 -4.77
CA VAL A 144 11.83 6.98 -3.34
C VAL A 144 10.57 6.63 -2.59
N LEU A 145 10.70 6.05 -1.39
CA LEU A 145 9.55 5.55 -0.61
C LEU A 145 8.65 4.57 -1.38
N LYS A 146 9.21 3.84 -2.36
CA LYS A 146 8.49 2.82 -3.13
C LYS A 146 7.84 1.79 -2.20
N ASP A 147 6.57 1.49 -2.45
CA ASP A 147 5.74 0.56 -1.66
C ASP A 147 5.53 0.93 -0.17
N VAL A 148 5.91 2.15 0.26
CA VAL A 148 5.72 2.65 1.63
C VAL A 148 4.36 3.35 1.79
N VAL A 149 3.26 2.60 1.60
CA VAL A 149 1.89 3.12 1.74
C VAL A 149 1.50 3.27 3.20
N GLY A 150 1.03 4.44 3.59
CA GLY A 150 0.38 4.69 4.88
C GLY A 150 1.35 4.87 6.05
N ARG A 151 0.90 5.64 7.06
CA ARG A 151 1.73 6.06 8.19
C ARG A 151 2.28 4.89 9.00
N ALA A 152 1.51 3.81 9.14
CA ALA A 152 1.93 2.62 9.88
C ALA A 152 3.16 1.92 9.27
N ASN A 153 3.45 2.14 7.99
CA ASN A 153 4.59 1.57 7.29
C ASN A 153 5.77 2.54 7.16
N LYS A 154 5.70 3.74 7.76
CA LYS A 154 6.78 4.74 7.72
C LYS A 154 8.14 4.07 7.93
N THR A 155 9.03 4.25 6.97
CA THR A 155 10.36 3.63 6.99
C THR A 155 11.37 4.50 6.25
N THR A 156 12.65 4.13 6.36
CA THR A 156 13.74 4.74 5.60
C THR A 156 14.06 3.88 4.39
N THR A 157 13.98 4.48 3.20
CA THR A 157 14.48 3.92 1.95
C THR A 157 15.85 4.51 1.62
N SER A 158 16.64 3.78 0.83
CA SER A 158 18.00 4.21 0.48
C SER A 158 18.26 4.08 -1.02
N PHE A 159 19.02 5.01 -1.57
CA PHE A 159 19.45 5.03 -2.95
C PHE A 159 20.94 5.38 -3.04
N ILE A 160 21.70 4.66 -3.88
CA ILE A 160 23.12 4.91 -4.08
C ILE A 160 23.29 6.00 -5.14
N ILE A 161 23.99 7.07 -4.79
CA ILE A 161 24.25 8.21 -5.65
C ILE A 161 25.57 7.99 -6.40
N ASP A 162 25.58 8.22 -7.71
CA ASP A 162 26.82 8.26 -8.50
C ASP A 162 27.66 9.50 -8.09
N PRO A 163 28.91 9.34 -7.62
CA PRO A 163 29.78 10.45 -7.26
C PRO A 163 29.92 11.53 -8.35
N LYS A 164 29.78 11.18 -9.64
CA LYS A 164 29.83 12.14 -10.75
C LYS A 164 28.69 13.17 -10.75
N THR A 165 27.63 12.91 -10.00
CA THR A 165 26.51 13.85 -9.84
C THR A 165 26.76 14.90 -8.77
N ILE A 166 27.86 14.79 -8.01
CA ILE A 166 28.28 15.80 -7.04
C ILE A 166 29.12 16.85 -7.77
N ILE A 167 28.60 18.07 -7.87
CA ILE A 167 29.23 19.15 -8.64
C ILE A 167 29.68 20.23 -7.67
N ASP A 168 30.96 20.55 -7.70
CA ASP A 168 31.59 21.55 -6.83
C ASP A 168 31.36 21.31 -5.32
N GLY A 169 31.24 20.02 -4.93
CA GLY A 169 30.95 19.62 -3.55
C GLY A 169 29.48 19.78 -3.17
N GLN A 170 28.56 19.81 -4.14
CA GLN A 170 27.14 19.91 -3.90
C GLN A 170 26.37 18.77 -4.57
N LEU A 171 25.54 18.07 -3.80
CA LEU A 171 24.47 17.25 -4.36
C LEU A 171 23.21 18.11 -4.43
N ARG A 172 22.58 18.21 -5.60
CA ARG A 172 21.27 18.85 -5.75
C ARG A 172 20.26 17.81 -6.22
N ILE A 173 19.18 17.66 -5.47
CA ILE A 173 18.10 16.73 -5.81
C ILE A 173 16.76 17.45 -5.86
N LYS A 174 15.83 16.86 -6.60
CA LYS A 174 14.42 17.21 -6.58
C LYS A 174 13.61 15.96 -6.28
N ILE A 175 12.68 16.07 -5.35
CA ILE A 175 11.69 15.02 -5.07
C ILE A 175 10.34 15.56 -5.50
N GLN A 176 9.64 14.82 -6.35
CA GLN A 176 8.40 15.26 -6.97
C GLN A 176 7.32 14.18 -6.88
N GLU A 177 6.14 14.58 -6.44
CA GLU A 177 4.95 13.74 -6.47
C GLU A 177 4.31 13.85 -7.86
N GLU A 178 4.25 12.75 -8.60
CA GLU A 178 3.73 12.73 -9.99
C GLU A 178 2.39 12.00 -10.11
N LYS A 179 2.03 11.21 -9.10
CA LYS A 179 0.82 10.37 -9.08
C LYS A 179 -0.25 11.06 -8.24
N ASP A 180 -1.47 10.56 -8.31
CA ASP A 180 -2.61 11.05 -7.50
C ASP A 180 -2.46 10.53 -6.06
N GLU A 181 -1.41 11.02 -5.38
CA GLU A 181 -0.98 10.63 -4.04
C GLU A 181 -0.55 11.87 -3.25
N ILE A 182 -0.47 11.73 -1.93
CA ILE A 182 0.13 12.68 -1.01
C ILE A 182 1.34 12.00 -0.40
N THR A 183 2.52 12.46 -0.79
CA THR A 183 3.78 12.09 -0.16
C THR A 183 3.92 12.79 1.18
N HIS A 184 4.38 12.07 2.20
CA HIS A 184 4.75 12.56 3.53
C HIS A 184 6.25 12.30 3.77
N LEU A 185 7.10 13.28 3.45
CA LEU A 185 8.54 13.22 3.70
C LEU A 185 8.83 13.74 5.10
N ASP A 186 9.49 12.93 5.90
CA ASP A 186 9.90 13.30 7.26
C ASP A 186 11.37 13.72 7.28
N GLN A 187 12.24 12.89 6.70
CA GLN A 187 13.68 13.12 6.71
C GLN A 187 14.32 12.86 5.36
N LEU A 188 15.29 13.69 5.00
CA LEU A 188 16.29 13.43 3.96
C LEU A 188 17.68 13.58 4.55
N GLN A 189 18.58 12.66 4.21
CA GLN A 189 19.99 12.79 4.56
C GLN A 189 20.89 12.05 3.57
N VAL A 190 22.13 12.49 3.45
CA VAL A 190 23.16 11.79 2.68
C VAL A 190 24.17 11.19 3.63
N ARG A 191 24.48 9.90 3.46
CA ARG A 191 25.53 9.21 4.21
C ARG A 191 26.71 8.92 3.30
N ILE A 192 27.91 9.32 3.72
CA ILE A 192 29.17 9.00 3.04
C ILE A 192 30.10 8.41 4.08
N ASN A 193 30.51 7.16 3.90
CA ASN A 193 31.44 6.45 4.79
C ASN A 193 31.05 6.58 6.28
N GLY A 194 29.75 6.49 6.59
CA GLY A 194 29.19 6.59 7.94
C GLY A 194 28.84 8.01 8.41
N LYS A 195 29.43 9.06 7.81
CA LYS A 195 29.13 10.46 8.14
C LYS A 195 27.83 10.91 7.49
N VAL A 196 27.00 11.62 8.27
CA VAL A 196 25.71 12.16 7.85
C VAL A 196 25.84 13.62 7.41
N TYR A 197 25.18 13.95 6.30
CA TYR A 197 25.06 15.27 5.72
C TYR A 197 23.57 15.59 5.57
N LEU A 198 23.14 16.70 6.13
CA LEU A 198 21.75 17.14 6.13
C LEU A 198 21.48 18.15 5.00
N PRO A 199 20.22 18.28 4.56
CA PRO A 199 19.81 19.32 3.63
C PRO A 199 20.23 20.73 4.08
N ASN A 200 20.40 21.62 3.11
CA ASN A 200 20.55 23.04 3.35
C ASN A 200 19.24 23.66 3.89
N LYS A 201 19.27 24.97 4.20
CA LYS A 201 18.13 25.70 4.82
C LYS A 201 16.78 25.49 4.09
N GLN A 202 16.79 25.35 2.76
CA GLN A 202 15.57 25.11 1.98
C GLN A 202 14.89 23.77 2.33
N GLY A 203 15.62 22.80 2.87
CA GLY A 203 15.12 21.52 3.34
C GLY A 203 15.18 21.34 4.85
N GLU A 204 15.22 22.43 5.64
CA GLU A 204 15.43 22.34 7.09
C GLU A 204 14.37 21.50 7.82
N LEU A 205 13.12 21.52 7.36
CA LEU A 205 12.04 20.66 7.85
C LEU A 205 12.37 19.16 7.71
N LEU A 206 13.24 18.79 6.77
CA LEU A 206 13.62 17.40 6.46
C LEU A 206 14.90 16.96 7.16
N ASN A 207 15.41 17.72 8.14
CA ASN A 207 16.65 17.40 8.83
C ASN A 207 16.47 16.31 9.92
N GLN A 208 15.23 16.05 10.35
CA GLN A 208 14.95 15.17 11.49
C GLN A 208 13.88 14.12 11.13
N ASN A 209 13.84 13.04 11.91
CA ASN A 209 12.79 12.04 11.86
C ASN A 209 11.91 12.23 13.10
N ASP A 210 11.06 13.25 13.07
CA ASP A 210 10.32 13.77 14.22
C ASP A 210 8.79 13.81 13.99
N ASP A 211 8.32 13.15 12.92
CA ASP A 211 6.92 13.15 12.48
C ASP A 211 6.38 14.51 12.01
N GLN A 212 7.26 15.48 11.71
CA GLN A 212 6.89 16.74 11.05
C GLN A 212 7.07 16.64 9.54
N TYR A 213 6.03 16.12 8.88
CA TYR A 213 6.12 15.83 7.45
C TYR A 213 6.03 17.08 6.56
N LEU A 214 6.98 17.22 5.63
CA LEU A 214 6.74 17.94 4.38
C LEU A 214 5.78 17.12 3.51
N LYS A 215 4.67 17.74 3.10
CA LYS A 215 3.68 17.09 2.24
C LYS A 215 3.84 17.56 0.80
N LEU A 216 3.82 16.62 -0.13
CA LEU A 216 3.78 16.90 -1.57
C LEU A 216 2.55 16.23 -2.16
N LYS A 217 1.73 17.00 -2.86
CA LYS A 217 0.63 16.52 -3.69
C LYS A 217 1.07 16.38 -5.14
N LYS A 218 0.24 15.75 -5.98
CA LYS A 218 0.46 15.65 -7.42
C LYS A 218 0.91 16.97 -8.06
N GLY A 219 2.04 16.92 -8.74
CA GLY A 219 2.67 18.06 -9.41
C GLY A 219 3.55 18.93 -8.52
N GLU A 220 3.45 18.78 -7.19
CA GLU A 220 4.31 19.49 -6.25
C GLU A 220 5.69 18.81 -6.14
N SER A 221 6.70 19.62 -5.85
CA SER A 221 8.07 19.15 -5.69
C SER A 221 8.83 19.97 -4.67
N ILE A 222 9.87 19.38 -4.11
CA ILE A 222 10.87 20.06 -3.31
C ILE A 222 12.25 19.89 -3.96
N GLU A 223 12.99 20.98 -4.05
CA GLU A 223 14.41 20.95 -4.40
C GLU A 223 15.24 21.19 -3.14
N VAL A 224 16.18 20.28 -2.87
CA VAL A 224 17.10 20.41 -1.74
C VAL A 224 18.54 20.22 -2.21
N SER A 225 19.47 20.79 -1.47
CA SER A 225 20.89 20.57 -1.73
C SER A 225 21.65 20.18 -0.47
N PHE A 226 22.72 19.42 -0.66
CA PHE A 226 23.63 18.95 0.39
C PHE A 226 25.03 19.46 0.10
N ASN A 227 25.68 20.04 1.10
CA ASN A 227 27.09 20.39 1.03
C ASN A 227 27.93 19.16 1.38
N LEU A 228 28.64 18.62 0.40
CA LEU A 228 29.44 17.40 0.48
C LEU A 228 30.94 17.70 0.26
N PRO A 229 31.84 16.76 0.59
CA PRO A 229 33.26 16.91 0.27
C PRO A 229 33.50 17.06 -1.24
N LYS A 230 34.46 17.89 -1.66
CA LYS A 230 34.77 18.12 -3.08
C LYS A 230 35.57 17.00 -3.76
N ASN A 231 36.33 16.22 -2.98
CA ASN A 231 37.29 15.24 -3.49
C ASN A 231 36.83 13.79 -3.30
N LEU A 232 35.55 13.52 -3.56
CA LEU A 232 34.98 12.18 -3.46
C LEU A 232 35.61 11.25 -4.49
N GLN A 233 35.97 10.05 -4.06
CA GLN A 233 36.54 9.00 -4.89
C GLN A 233 35.42 8.17 -5.52
N ALA A 234 35.70 7.51 -6.64
CA ALA A 234 34.74 6.59 -7.26
C ALA A 234 34.36 5.41 -6.35
N SER A 235 35.22 5.08 -5.37
CA SER A 235 34.97 4.05 -4.36
C SER A 235 34.13 4.53 -3.18
N ASP A 236 33.86 5.83 -3.04
CA ASP A 236 33.05 6.35 -1.94
C ASP A 236 31.59 5.92 -2.11
N LYS A 237 31.04 5.28 -1.08
CA LYS A 237 29.63 4.90 -1.05
C LYS A 237 28.79 6.08 -0.57
N ILE A 238 28.16 6.76 -1.51
CA ILE A 238 27.24 7.89 -1.24
C ILE A 238 25.81 7.35 -1.24
N VAL A 239 25.12 7.45 -0.12
CA VAL A 239 23.76 6.94 0.04
C VAL A 239 22.83 8.09 0.38
N LEU A 240 21.82 8.33 -0.45
CA LEU A 240 20.67 9.16 -0.09
C LEU A 240 19.69 8.29 0.70
N GLU A 241 19.38 8.69 1.92
CA GLU A 241 18.37 8.08 2.77
C GLU A 241 17.13 9.00 2.80
N SER A 242 15.95 8.42 2.61
CA SER A 242 14.67 9.12 2.61
C SER A 242 13.69 8.42 3.53
N THR A 243 13.20 9.13 4.54
CA THR A 243 12.26 8.61 5.53
C THR A 243 10.89 9.22 5.31
N GLY A 244 9.85 8.39 5.27
CA GLY A 244 8.49 8.86 5.06
C GLY A 244 7.54 7.73 4.69
N PHE A 245 6.42 8.11 4.09
CA PHE A 245 5.42 7.25 3.49
C PHE A 245 4.60 8.06 2.48
N TYR A 246 3.76 7.42 1.68
CA TYR A 246 2.77 8.12 0.86
C TYR A 246 1.36 7.60 1.13
N ILE A 247 0.38 8.41 0.79
CA ILE A 247 -1.04 8.12 0.90
C ILE A 247 -1.66 8.33 -0.48
N PRO A 248 -2.25 7.31 -1.12
CA PRO A 248 -3.03 7.51 -2.33
C PRO A 248 -4.17 8.52 -2.10
N ASP A 249 -4.48 9.37 -3.08
CA ASP A 249 -5.60 10.29 -2.97
C ASP A 249 -6.93 9.48 -2.91
N ALA A 250 -7.77 9.85 -1.94
CA ALA A 250 -9.07 9.23 -1.73
C ALA A 250 -9.97 9.30 -2.97
N GLN A 251 -9.84 10.31 -3.84
CA GLN A 251 -10.61 10.39 -5.09
C GLN A 251 -10.17 9.36 -6.14
N PHE A 252 -8.87 9.08 -6.24
CA PHE A 252 -8.34 8.02 -7.10
C PHE A 252 -8.87 6.67 -6.64
N LEU A 253 -8.85 6.43 -5.33
CA LEU A 253 -9.39 5.21 -4.75
C LEU A 253 -10.92 5.16 -4.86
N GLU A 254 -11.65 6.24 -4.60
CA GLU A 254 -13.10 6.30 -4.74
C GLU A 254 -13.54 6.02 -6.19
N ALA A 255 -12.81 6.49 -7.20
CA ALA A 255 -13.06 6.12 -8.59
C ALA A 255 -12.84 4.62 -8.85
N VAL A 256 -11.88 3.99 -8.16
CA VAL A 256 -11.66 2.53 -8.18
C VAL A 256 -12.75 1.79 -7.38
N TYR A 257 -13.17 2.29 -6.23
CA TYR A 257 -14.17 1.71 -5.33
C TYR A 257 -15.60 1.81 -5.90
N GLN A 258 -16.00 2.98 -6.42
CA GLN A 258 -17.36 3.27 -6.89
C GLN A 258 -17.70 2.54 -8.20
N LYS A 259 -16.72 2.29 -9.08
CA LYS A 259 -16.98 1.60 -10.36
C LYS A 259 -17.43 0.14 -10.20
N TYR A 260 -17.10 -0.52 -9.09
CA TYR A 260 -17.40 -1.94 -8.86
C TYR A 260 -18.40 -2.20 -7.72
N LEU A 261 -18.96 -1.15 -7.13
CA LEU A 261 -20.17 -1.20 -6.32
C LEU A 261 -21.41 -1.24 -7.23
N MET A 262 -21.58 -2.34 -7.95
CA MET A 262 -22.91 -2.73 -8.43
C MET A 262 -23.67 -3.26 -7.22
N THR A 263 -24.54 -2.44 -6.65
CA THR A 263 -25.64 -2.91 -5.81
C THR A 263 -26.66 -3.54 -6.74
N ASP A 264 -26.89 -4.85 -6.62
CA ASP A 264 -28.16 -5.40 -7.07
C ASP A 264 -29.24 -4.66 -6.28
N LYS A 265 -30.08 -3.91 -6.99
CA LYS A 265 -31.36 -3.43 -6.45
C LYS A 265 -32.31 -4.61 -6.30
#